data_AF-A0A970UU52-F1
#
_entry.id   AF-A0A970UU52-F1
#
_cell.length_a   1.000
_cell.length_b   1.000
_cell.length_c   1.000
_cell.angle_alpha   90.00
_cell.angle_beta   90.00
_cell.angle_gamma   90.00
#
_symmetry.space_group_name_H-M   'P 1'
#
loop_
_entity.id
_entity.type
_entity.pdbx_description
1 polymer ?
#
loop_
_entity_poly.entity_id
_entity_poly.type
_entity_poly.pdbx_seq_one_letter_code
_entity_poly.pdbx_strand_id
1 'polypeptide(L)'
;MEIFVQARKDGYNVLFPKATPKEFYKFASDLQSASAKNDSKYYGKNFYSLAFAEGGFIFTKYVIGYDIQRNNIGNVGISVFIPVTQKLSGDDVKKLLDELISAYCQNYCDDNKITNKREDWQLFTSVLKRYELLQGDNFNDSLITVGSKEPAFHYYKNDRELIDLFGNPFQEEYAGFKQVFFIDIELKDTTNPLDIIKNSGVEVNPDLKNEYYYLNNYNSSKEIKITANGMMRSEKKGENKIRAKWVVEIK
;
A
#
# COMPACT_ATOMS: atom_id res chain seq x y z
N MET A 1 -9.72 11.74 -2.92
CA MET A 1 -9.34 10.68 -1.95
C MET A 1 -10.60 10.05 -1.42
N GLU A 2 -10.65 8.71 -1.48
CA GLU A 2 -11.76 7.94 -0.92
C GLU A 2 -11.22 7.11 0.25
N ILE A 3 -11.96 7.03 1.36
CA ILE A 3 -11.65 6.12 2.46
C ILE A 3 -12.54 4.90 2.35
N PHE A 4 -11.91 3.75 2.57
CA PHE A 4 -12.59 2.51 2.87
C PHE A 4 -12.14 2.02 4.25
N VAL A 5 -13.07 1.82 5.18
CA VAL A 5 -12.76 1.22 6.49
C VAL A 5 -13.24 -0.23 6.48
N GLN A 6 -12.30 -1.15 6.59
CA GLN A 6 -12.58 -2.55 6.89
C GLN A 6 -12.59 -2.77 8.40
N ALA A 7 -13.79 -2.80 8.95
CA ALA A 7 -14.00 -3.23 10.32
C ALA A 7 -14.92 -4.46 10.33
N ARG A 8 -14.43 -5.59 10.89
CA ARG A 8 -15.19 -6.83 11.19
C ARG A 8 -15.54 -7.66 9.95
N LYS A 9 -15.66 -8.99 10.13
CA LYS A 9 -15.98 -9.96 9.04
C LYS A 9 -17.48 -10.24 8.81
N ASP A 10 -18.39 -9.60 9.56
CA ASP A 10 -19.86 -9.72 9.33
C ASP A 10 -20.49 -8.47 8.67
N GLY A 11 -19.68 -7.48 8.27
CA GLY A 11 -20.20 -6.30 7.59
C GLY A 11 -19.08 -5.35 7.15
N TYR A 12 -19.15 -4.91 5.90
CA TYR A 12 -18.31 -3.85 5.35
C TYR A 12 -19.01 -2.51 5.61
N ASN A 13 -18.33 -1.54 6.22
CA ASN A 13 -18.82 -0.17 6.28
C ASN A 13 -18.02 0.69 5.30
N VAL A 14 -18.64 0.98 4.16
CA VAL A 14 -18.05 1.81 3.09
C VAL A 14 -18.52 3.24 3.26
N LEU A 15 -17.60 4.21 3.14
CA LEU A 15 -17.87 5.62 3.38
C LEU A 15 -18.51 6.36 2.18
N PHE A 16 -18.85 5.67 1.08
CA PHE A 16 -19.45 6.26 -0.11
C PHE A 16 -20.41 5.25 -0.79
N PRO A 17 -21.40 5.71 -1.59
CA PRO A 17 -22.35 4.81 -2.24
C PRO A 17 -21.61 3.88 -3.21
N LYS A 18 -21.27 2.67 -2.73
CA LYS A 18 -20.36 1.69 -3.36
C LYS A 18 -18.98 2.31 -3.67
N ALA A 19 -17.94 1.85 -2.95
CA ALA A 19 -16.57 2.20 -3.29
C ALA A 19 -16.36 1.91 -4.79
N THR A 20 -16.04 2.97 -5.53
CA THR A 20 -15.61 2.85 -6.91
C THR A 20 -14.13 3.18 -6.84
N PRO A 21 -13.25 2.17 -6.78
CA PRO A 21 -13.39 0.94 -7.58
C PRO A 21 -13.90 -0.29 -6.79
N LYS A 22 -14.60 -1.23 -7.46
CA LYS A 22 -15.11 -2.51 -6.87
C LYS A 22 -13.98 -3.37 -6.29
N GLU A 23 -12.77 -3.07 -6.68
CA GLU A 23 -11.49 -3.60 -6.27
C GLU A 23 -11.31 -3.56 -4.75
N PHE A 24 -11.85 -2.56 -4.04
CA PHE A 24 -11.78 -2.45 -2.58
C PHE A 24 -12.25 -3.72 -1.84
N TYR A 25 -13.23 -4.43 -2.39
CA TYR A 25 -13.75 -5.66 -1.79
C TYR A 25 -12.78 -6.85 -1.84
N LYS A 26 -11.71 -6.78 -2.65
CA LYS A 26 -10.74 -7.87 -2.85
C LYS A 26 -9.48 -7.76 -1.99
N PHE A 27 -9.10 -6.55 -1.57
CA PHE A 27 -7.82 -6.28 -0.87
C PHE A 27 -7.94 -6.26 0.65
N ALA A 28 -9.18 -6.38 1.14
CA ALA A 28 -9.58 -6.27 2.52
C ALA A 28 -10.48 -7.46 2.91
N SER A 29 -10.12 -8.66 2.46
CA SER A 29 -10.78 -9.90 2.91
C SER A 29 -10.31 -10.29 4.31
N ASP A 30 -10.91 -11.33 4.91
CA ASP A 30 -10.40 -11.93 6.15
C ASP A 30 -8.94 -12.35 5.97
N LEU A 31 -8.03 -11.55 6.54
CA LEU A 31 -6.60 -11.78 6.46
C LEU A 31 -6.20 -12.96 7.35
N GLN A 32 -7.04 -13.40 8.29
CA GLN A 32 -6.67 -14.41 9.27
C GLN A 32 -6.41 -15.79 8.66
N SER A 33 -5.27 -16.41 8.96
CA SER A 33 -5.00 -17.83 8.64
C SER A 33 -6.07 -18.76 9.22
N ALA A 34 -6.47 -19.78 8.48
CA ALA A 34 -7.46 -20.76 8.94
C ALA A 34 -7.02 -21.53 10.20
N SER A 35 -5.70 -21.59 10.45
CA SER A 35 -5.10 -22.24 11.62
C SER A 35 -4.70 -21.27 12.74
N ALA A 36 -4.92 -19.96 12.57
CA ALA A 36 -4.51 -18.97 13.57
C ALA A 36 -5.25 -19.23 14.89
N LYS A 37 -4.48 -19.55 15.94
CA LYS A 37 -4.98 -19.69 17.30
C LYS A 37 -5.13 -18.33 17.95
N ASN A 38 -6.04 -18.24 18.92
CA ASN A 38 -6.16 -17.05 19.74
C ASN A 38 -4.91 -16.84 20.61
N ASP A 39 -4.03 -15.92 20.20
CA ASP A 39 -2.76 -15.63 20.87
C ASP A 39 -2.61 -14.12 21.08
N SER A 40 -2.63 -13.71 22.35
CA SER A 40 -2.62 -12.30 22.74
C SER A 40 -1.31 -11.58 22.40
N LYS A 41 -0.22 -12.30 22.09
CA LYS A 41 1.05 -11.67 21.73
C LYS A 41 0.96 -10.83 20.45
N TYR A 42 -0.02 -11.13 19.58
CA TYR A 42 -0.24 -10.39 18.33
C TYR A 42 -1.15 -9.16 18.52
N TYR A 43 -1.85 -9.02 19.64
CA TYR A 43 -2.79 -7.91 19.82
C TYR A 43 -2.08 -6.56 19.90
N GLY A 44 -2.66 -5.55 19.25
CA GLY A 44 -2.09 -4.22 19.13
C GLY A 44 -0.96 -4.11 18.11
N LYS A 45 -0.46 -5.24 17.58
CA LYS A 45 0.51 -5.22 16.48
C LYS A 45 -0.17 -4.71 15.22
N ASN A 46 0.59 -3.97 14.43
CA ASN A 46 0.10 -3.32 13.23
C ASN A 46 1.08 -3.51 12.08
N PHE A 47 0.57 -3.36 10.87
CA PHE A 47 1.33 -3.45 9.64
C PHE A 47 0.60 -2.68 8.54
N TYR A 48 1.27 -2.46 7.42
CA TYR A 48 0.70 -1.72 6.30
C TYR A 48 0.59 -2.60 5.07
N SER A 49 -0.19 -2.16 4.08
CA SER A 49 -0.14 -2.73 2.75
C SER A 49 -0.33 -1.69 1.67
N LEU A 50 0.12 -2.05 0.47
CA LEU A 50 -0.16 -1.38 -0.79
C LEU A 50 -0.81 -2.38 -1.75
N ALA A 51 -1.90 -1.98 -2.39
CA ALA A 51 -2.50 -2.69 -3.49
C ALA A 51 -2.73 -1.76 -4.69
N PHE A 52 -2.77 -2.36 -5.87
CA PHE A 52 -3.07 -1.66 -7.12
C PHE A 52 -4.54 -1.87 -7.47
N ALA A 53 -5.22 -0.78 -7.81
CA ALA A 53 -6.59 -0.81 -8.32
C ALA A 53 -6.63 -0.09 -9.67
N GLU A 54 -7.69 -0.32 -10.44
CA GLU A 54 -7.92 0.44 -11.65
C GLU A 54 -7.95 1.94 -11.34
N GLY A 55 -7.04 2.71 -11.94
CA GLY A 55 -6.95 4.15 -11.76
C GLY A 55 -6.31 4.63 -10.45
N GLY A 56 -5.67 3.77 -9.63
CA GLY A 56 -5.03 4.26 -8.41
C GLY A 56 -4.36 3.23 -7.51
N PHE A 57 -3.97 3.73 -6.34
CA PHE A 57 -3.30 2.98 -5.30
C PHE A 57 -4.19 2.90 -4.06
N ILE A 58 -4.20 1.73 -3.42
CA ILE A 58 -4.88 1.50 -2.15
C ILE A 58 -3.82 1.26 -1.09
N PHE A 59 -3.68 2.21 -0.17
CA PHE A 59 -2.82 2.08 0.99
C PHE A 59 -3.67 1.66 2.18
N THR A 60 -3.23 0.68 2.96
CA THR A 60 -3.97 0.20 4.13
C THR A 60 -3.08 0.13 5.35
N LYS A 61 -3.62 0.47 6.52
CA LYS A 61 -3.02 0.11 7.81
C LYS A 61 -3.93 -0.85 8.55
N TYR A 62 -3.33 -1.91 9.08
CA TYR A 62 -4.00 -2.95 9.83
C TYR A 62 -3.58 -2.92 11.29
N VAL A 63 -4.52 -3.17 12.20
CA VAL A 63 -4.26 -3.46 13.62
C VAL A 63 -4.88 -4.80 13.96
N ILE A 64 -4.10 -5.64 14.62
CA ILE A 64 -4.51 -6.98 15.07
C ILE A 64 -5.14 -6.86 16.46
N GLY A 65 -6.24 -7.58 16.68
CA GLY A 65 -6.94 -7.58 17.95
C GLY A 65 -7.73 -8.86 18.18
N TYR A 66 -8.38 -8.92 19.33
CA TYR A 66 -9.32 -9.99 19.65
C TYR A 66 -10.70 -9.64 19.10
N ASP A 67 -11.18 -10.42 18.13
CA ASP A 67 -12.54 -10.32 17.62
C ASP A 67 -13.50 -10.99 18.61
N ILE A 68 -14.22 -10.17 19.38
CA ILE A 68 -15.14 -10.65 20.41
C ILE A 68 -16.26 -11.49 19.80
N GLN A 69 -16.76 -11.11 18.61
CA GLN A 69 -17.90 -11.81 18.01
C GLN A 69 -17.53 -13.23 17.59
N ARG A 70 -16.30 -13.42 17.12
CA ARG A 70 -15.79 -14.74 16.68
C ARG A 70 -15.05 -15.51 17.74
N ASN A 71 -14.76 -14.88 18.88
CA ASN A 71 -13.92 -15.45 19.91
C ASN A 71 -12.57 -15.93 19.32
N ASN A 72 -11.95 -15.10 18.47
CA ASN A 72 -10.69 -15.43 17.80
C ASN A 72 -9.84 -14.19 17.50
N ILE A 73 -8.62 -14.37 16.98
CA ILE A 73 -7.85 -13.26 16.40
C ILE A 73 -8.63 -12.66 15.24
N GLY A 74 -8.65 -11.34 15.17
CA GLY A 74 -9.12 -10.58 14.00
C GLY A 74 -8.26 -9.35 13.76
N ASN A 75 -8.68 -8.53 12.82
CA ASN A 75 -8.02 -7.29 12.48
C ASN A 75 -9.02 -6.20 12.12
N VAL A 76 -8.59 -4.96 12.27
CA VAL A 76 -9.20 -3.77 11.66
C VAL A 76 -8.24 -3.26 10.61
N GLY A 77 -8.74 -3.00 9.40
CA GLY A 77 -7.98 -2.36 8.33
C GLY A 77 -8.61 -1.02 7.95
N ILE A 78 -7.81 0.04 7.81
CA ILE A 78 -8.28 1.28 7.20
C ILE A 78 -7.50 1.52 5.93
N SER A 79 -8.22 1.62 4.82
CA SER A 79 -7.69 1.80 3.48
C SER A 79 -8.02 3.18 2.94
N VAL A 80 -7.08 3.73 2.17
CA VAL A 80 -7.19 5.02 1.49
C VAL A 80 -6.91 4.81 0.00
N PHE A 81 -7.86 5.23 -0.84
CA PHE A 81 -7.67 5.32 -2.28
C PHE A 81 -7.01 6.65 -2.65
N ILE A 82 -5.92 6.57 -3.41
CA ILE A 82 -5.33 7.73 -4.06
C ILE A 82 -5.37 7.47 -5.57
N PRO A 83 -6.15 8.26 -6.35
CA PRO A 83 -6.15 8.12 -7.78
C PRO A 83 -4.80 8.56 -8.34
N VAL A 84 -4.39 7.93 -9.43
CA VAL A 84 -3.18 8.25 -10.23
C VAL A 84 -3.03 9.71 -10.63
N THR A 85 -4.15 10.42 -10.79
CA THR A 85 -4.19 11.86 -11.12
C THR A 85 -3.88 12.77 -9.92
N GLN A 86 -3.75 12.19 -8.72
CA GLN A 86 -3.47 12.88 -7.48
C GLN A 86 -2.25 12.27 -6.78
N LYS A 87 -1.63 13.03 -5.90
CA LYS A 87 -0.48 12.58 -5.12
C LYS A 87 -0.58 13.03 -3.67
N LEU A 88 -0.18 12.15 -2.78
CA LEU A 88 0.26 12.47 -1.42
C LEU A 88 1.73 12.07 -1.29
N SER A 89 2.48 12.78 -0.45
CA SER A 89 3.82 12.33 -0.09
C SER A 89 3.71 11.02 0.70
N GLY A 90 4.74 10.18 0.67
CA GLY A 90 4.73 8.94 1.46
C GLY A 90 4.58 9.19 2.97
N ASP A 91 5.07 10.34 3.45
CA ASP A 91 4.91 10.80 4.84
C ASP A 91 3.44 11.12 5.14
N ASP A 92 2.77 11.86 4.25
CA ASP A 92 1.35 12.16 4.40
C ASP A 92 0.48 10.91 4.33
N VAL A 93 0.80 9.96 3.44
CA VAL A 93 0.10 8.66 3.38
C VAL A 93 0.22 7.92 4.70
N LYS A 94 1.44 7.81 5.24
CA LYS A 94 1.67 7.13 6.52
C LYS A 94 0.93 7.83 7.66
N LYS A 95 1.10 9.14 7.81
CA LYS A 95 0.44 9.93 8.87
C LYS A 95 -1.07 9.86 8.78
N LEU A 96 -1.64 9.93 7.59
CA LEU A 96 -3.08 9.79 7.37
C LEU A 96 -3.58 8.42 7.87
N LEU A 97 -2.92 7.34 7.46
CA LEU A 97 -3.28 6.00 7.91
C LEU A 97 -3.12 5.82 9.43
N ASP A 98 -2.06 6.38 10.00
CA ASP A 98 -1.80 6.37 11.43
C ASP A 98 -2.91 7.09 12.20
N GLU A 99 -3.26 8.31 11.79
CA GLU A 99 -4.32 9.09 12.41
C GLU A 99 -5.69 8.43 12.28
N LEU A 100 -6.02 7.88 11.11
CA LEU A 100 -7.29 7.20 10.90
C LEU A 100 -7.40 5.94 11.77
N ILE A 101 -6.37 5.09 11.83
CA ILE A 101 -6.43 3.87 12.62
C ILE A 101 -6.43 4.20 14.11
N SER A 102 -5.68 5.21 14.55
CA SER A 102 -5.69 5.67 15.93
C SER A 102 -7.05 6.21 16.31
N ALA A 103 -7.67 7.05 15.48
CA ALA A 103 -9.02 7.56 15.70
C ALA A 103 -10.04 6.41 15.79
N TYR A 104 -9.94 5.39 14.93
CA TYR A 104 -10.80 4.22 15.01
C TYR A 104 -10.57 3.44 16.32
N CYS A 105 -9.33 3.03 16.60
CA CYS A 105 -9.02 2.14 17.71
C CYS A 105 -9.28 2.79 19.07
N GLN A 106 -9.05 4.10 19.22
CA GLN A 106 -9.35 4.84 20.46
C GLN A 106 -10.84 4.86 20.80
N ASN A 107 -11.72 4.77 19.79
CA ASN A 107 -13.16 4.83 19.99
C ASN A 107 -13.82 3.44 19.99
N TYR A 108 -13.22 2.47 19.29
CA TYR A 108 -13.88 1.20 18.95
C TYR A 108 -13.08 -0.08 19.27
N CYS A 109 -11.81 0.03 19.69
CA CYS A 109 -10.93 -1.12 19.96
C CYS A 109 -10.36 -1.13 21.40
N ASP A 110 -11.20 -0.92 22.41
CA ASP A 110 -10.79 -0.91 23.83
C ASP A 110 -9.98 -2.18 24.17
N ASP A 111 -8.79 -2.02 24.74
CA ASP A 111 -7.85 -3.11 25.08
C ASP A 111 -7.58 -4.09 23.92
N ASN A 112 -7.45 -3.58 22.70
CA ASN A 112 -7.28 -4.36 21.47
C ASN A 112 -8.44 -5.34 21.19
N LYS A 113 -9.63 -5.09 21.75
CA LYS A 113 -10.81 -5.90 21.50
C LYS A 113 -11.66 -5.26 20.43
N ILE A 114 -11.84 -5.98 19.33
CA ILE A 114 -12.68 -5.57 18.21
C ILE A 114 -14.11 -5.95 18.58
N THR A 115 -14.88 -4.95 18.98
CA THR A 115 -16.25 -5.10 19.46
C THR A 115 -17.24 -4.59 18.43
N ASN A 116 -18.53 -4.97 18.53
CA ASN A 116 -19.57 -4.44 17.64
C ASN A 116 -20.10 -3.09 18.16
N LYS A 117 -19.42 -1.99 17.82
CA LYS A 117 -19.88 -0.62 18.09
C LYS A 117 -20.34 0.06 16.80
N ARG A 118 -21.29 0.99 16.91
CA ARG A 118 -21.67 1.88 15.81
C ARG A 118 -20.60 2.96 15.69
N GLU A 119 -19.98 3.08 14.52
CA GLU A 119 -18.96 4.11 14.27
C GLU A 119 -19.59 5.50 14.04
N ASP A 120 -19.01 6.53 14.68
CA ASP A 120 -19.16 7.94 14.34
C ASP A 120 -18.17 8.32 13.23
N TRP A 121 -18.74 8.63 12.07
CA TRP A 121 -18.00 8.89 10.85
C TRP A 121 -17.53 10.35 10.69
N GLN A 122 -18.01 11.27 11.52
CA GLN A 122 -17.53 12.66 11.48
C GLN A 122 -16.06 12.76 11.90
N LEU A 123 -15.62 11.85 12.77
CA LEU A 123 -14.23 11.73 13.21
C LEU A 123 -13.29 11.53 12.02
N PHE A 124 -13.58 10.58 11.11
CA PHE A 124 -12.73 10.30 9.94
C PHE A 124 -12.77 11.41 8.89
N THR A 125 -13.95 12.03 8.70
CA THR A 125 -14.08 13.16 7.78
C THR A 125 -13.20 14.35 8.21
N SER A 126 -13.10 14.58 9.53
CA SER A 126 -12.23 15.63 10.07
C SER A 126 -10.74 15.36 9.82
N VAL A 127 -10.33 14.10 9.89
CA VAL A 127 -8.95 13.67 9.59
C VAL A 127 -8.64 13.92 8.12
N LEU A 128 -9.49 13.46 7.20
CA LEU A 128 -9.28 13.62 5.75
C LEU A 128 -9.10 15.07 5.32
N LYS A 129 -9.89 15.98 5.89
CA LYS A 129 -9.84 17.41 5.53
C LYS A 129 -8.51 18.08 5.86
N ARG A 130 -7.66 17.46 6.69
CA ARG A 130 -6.31 17.96 6.98
C ARG A 130 -5.29 17.65 5.88
N TYR A 131 -5.60 16.70 4.99
CA TYR A 131 -4.69 16.23 3.96
C TYR A 131 -5.14 16.75 2.59
N GLU A 132 -4.33 17.63 2.01
CA GLU A 132 -4.57 18.20 0.68
C GLU A 132 -3.93 17.32 -0.39
N LEU A 133 -4.72 16.92 -1.38
CA LEU A 133 -4.24 16.17 -2.53
C LEU A 133 -3.62 17.12 -3.54
N LEU A 134 -2.36 16.91 -3.87
CA LEU A 134 -1.71 17.63 -4.95
C LEU A 134 -2.08 16.98 -6.29
N GLN A 135 -2.02 17.74 -7.38
CA GLN A 135 -2.05 17.13 -8.72
C GLN A 135 -0.85 16.20 -8.86
N GLY A 136 -1.12 14.97 -9.30
CA GLY A 136 -0.06 14.03 -9.65
C GLY A 136 0.70 14.51 -10.88
N ASP A 137 1.90 13.96 -11.09
CA ASP A 137 2.55 14.04 -12.39
C ASP A 137 1.61 13.40 -13.45
N ASN A 138 1.74 13.79 -14.73
CA ASN A 138 1.00 13.14 -15.84
C ASN A 138 1.44 11.67 -15.95
N PHE A 139 0.91 10.84 -15.06
CA PHE A 139 1.14 9.42 -14.99
C PHE A 139 0.32 8.77 -16.10
N ASN A 140 0.92 7.85 -16.86
CA ASN A 140 0.15 7.13 -17.86
C ASN A 140 -0.63 6.02 -17.16
N ASP A 141 -1.89 6.30 -16.85
CA ASP A 141 -2.85 5.40 -16.17
C ASP A 141 -2.91 4.01 -16.80
N SER A 142 -2.61 3.90 -18.10
CA SER A 142 -2.58 2.63 -18.83
C SER A 142 -1.51 1.65 -18.33
N LEU A 143 -0.62 2.07 -17.44
CA LEU A 143 0.45 1.23 -16.87
C LEU A 143 0.02 0.51 -15.59
N ILE A 144 -0.95 1.03 -14.84
CA ILE A 144 -1.36 0.42 -13.57
C ILE A 144 -2.39 -0.67 -13.84
N THR A 145 -1.91 -1.91 -13.78
CA THR A 145 -2.76 -3.10 -13.82
C THR A 145 -2.74 -3.76 -12.46
N VAL A 146 -3.88 -4.35 -12.08
CA VAL A 146 -3.99 -5.10 -10.84
C VAL A 146 -3.16 -6.37 -10.97
N GLY A 147 -2.17 -6.54 -10.09
CA GLY A 147 -1.35 -7.73 -10.03
C GLY A 147 -2.17 -8.99 -9.75
N SER A 148 -1.77 -10.12 -10.32
CA SER A 148 -2.50 -11.40 -10.22
C SER A 148 -1.84 -12.43 -9.33
N LYS A 149 -0.57 -12.22 -8.95
CA LYS A 149 0.16 -13.12 -8.03
C LYS A 149 -0.39 -12.98 -6.61
N GLU A 150 -0.23 -14.05 -5.82
CA GLU A 150 -0.54 -14.02 -4.38
C GLU A 150 0.17 -12.85 -3.68
N PRO A 151 -0.35 -12.33 -2.56
CA PRO A 151 0.29 -11.23 -1.84
C PRO A 151 1.79 -11.46 -1.62
N ALA A 152 2.58 -10.40 -1.63
CA ALA A 152 3.98 -10.43 -1.22
C ALA A 152 4.16 -9.67 0.10
N PHE A 153 5.36 -9.74 0.68
CA PHE A 153 5.70 -8.93 1.85
C PHE A 153 7.10 -8.34 1.76
N HIS A 154 7.32 -7.25 2.49
CA HIS A 154 8.60 -6.60 2.65
C HIS A 154 8.80 -6.22 4.12
N TYR A 155 9.97 -6.51 4.67
CA TYR A 155 10.35 -6.01 6.00
C TYR A 155 11.02 -4.64 5.86
N TYR A 156 10.36 -3.59 6.33
CA TYR A 156 10.97 -2.26 6.38
C TYR A 156 11.74 -2.08 7.69
N LYS A 157 12.85 -1.34 7.63
CA LYS A 157 13.79 -1.16 8.75
C LYS A 157 13.42 0.00 9.67
N ASN A 158 12.70 0.98 9.14
CA ASN A 158 12.29 2.18 9.86
C ASN A 158 11.23 2.95 9.06
N ASP A 159 10.60 3.92 9.70
CA ASP A 159 9.60 4.80 9.11
C ASP A 159 10.08 5.50 7.83
N ARG A 160 11.36 5.85 7.72
CA ARG A 160 11.88 6.51 6.52
C ARG A 160 11.83 5.60 5.29
N GLU A 161 12.22 4.33 5.45
CA GLU A 161 12.09 3.36 4.36
C GLU A 161 10.62 3.17 3.97
N LEU A 162 9.71 3.03 4.94
CA LEU A 162 8.27 2.93 4.67
C LEU A 162 7.71 4.15 3.90
N ILE A 163 8.13 5.35 4.31
CA ILE A 163 7.77 6.61 3.64
C ILE A 163 8.28 6.63 2.19
N ASP A 164 9.53 6.22 1.95
CA ASP A 164 10.10 6.16 0.60
C ASP A 164 9.33 5.13 -0.27
N LEU A 165 8.96 3.98 0.29
CA LEU A 165 8.16 2.95 -0.40
C LEU A 165 6.76 3.47 -0.77
N PHE A 166 6.11 4.25 0.12
CA PHE A 166 4.82 4.86 -0.18
C PHE A 166 4.91 6.05 -1.14
N GLY A 167 6.04 6.75 -1.16
CA GLY A 167 6.28 7.85 -2.10
C GLY A 167 6.43 7.37 -3.55
N ASN A 168 6.81 6.11 -3.75
CA ASN A 168 6.92 5.48 -5.07
C ASN A 168 6.18 4.12 -5.09
N PRO A 169 4.85 4.13 -5.11
CA PRO A 169 4.05 2.92 -4.96
C PRO A 169 4.07 2.02 -6.20
N PHE A 170 4.35 2.55 -7.40
CA PHE A 170 4.31 1.77 -8.65
C PHE A 170 5.68 1.24 -9.07
N GLN A 171 6.26 0.34 -8.26
CA GLN A 171 7.49 -0.37 -8.63
C GLN A 171 7.15 -1.65 -9.40
N GLU A 172 7.92 -1.98 -10.45
CA GLU A 172 7.75 -3.23 -11.21
C GLU A 172 7.84 -4.47 -10.31
N GLU A 173 8.69 -4.38 -9.28
CA GLU A 173 8.88 -5.37 -8.23
C GLU A 173 7.58 -5.66 -7.44
N TYR A 174 6.64 -4.72 -7.39
CA TYR A 174 5.33 -4.88 -6.76
C TYR A 174 4.20 -5.17 -7.74
N ALA A 175 4.29 -4.62 -8.95
CA ALA A 175 3.17 -4.53 -9.89
C ALA A 175 2.53 -5.89 -10.24
N GLY A 176 3.29 -6.98 -10.12
CA GLY A 176 2.78 -8.32 -10.37
C GLY A 176 1.90 -8.91 -9.26
N PHE A 177 1.93 -8.35 -8.04
CA PHE A 177 1.26 -8.90 -6.85
C PHE A 177 -0.08 -8.21 -6.58
N LYS A 178 -1.06 -8.98 -6.09
CA LYS A 178 -2.36 -8.42 -5.67
C LYS A 178 -2.19 -7.32 -4.62
N GLN A 179 -1.29 -7.53 -3.67
CA GLN A 179 -0.92 -6.57 -2.65
C GLN A 179 0.48 -6.88 -2.10
N VAL A 180 1.10 -5.90 -1.48
CA VAL A 180 2.37 -6.03 -0.76
C VAL A 180 2.16 -5.61 0.69
N PHE A 181 2.47 -6.49 1.63
CA PHE A 181 2.47 -6.19 3.05
C PHE A 181 3.81 -5.59 3.48
N PHE A 182 3.77 -4.52 4.27
CA PHE A 182 4.95 -3.90 4.86
C PHE A 182 4.95 -4.18 6.36
N ILE A 183 5.92 -4.98 6.79
CA ILE A 183 6.06 -5.45 8.17
C ILE A 183 7.29 -4.78 8.79
N ASP A 184 7.17 -4.33 10.03
CA ASP A 184 8.33 -3.82 10.76
C ASP A 184 9.32 -4.97 10.98
N ILE A 185 10.59 -4.77 10.62
CA ILE A 185 11.64 -5.78 10.79
C ILE A 185 11.78 -6.24 12.24
N GLU A 186 11.47 -5.38 13.22
CA GLU A 186 11.53 -5.73 14.65
C GLU A 186 10.53 -6.83 15.04
N LEU A 187 9.48 -7.02 14.24
CA LEU A 187 8.45 -8.04 14.46
C LEU A 187 8.82 -9.40 13.86
N LYS A 188 9.84 -9.47 13.01
CA LYS A 188 10.18 -10.66 12.20
C LYS A 188 10.37 -11.93 13.02
N ASP A 189 11.14 -11.84 14.10
CA ASP A 189 11.55 -12.98 14.92
C ASP A 189 10.81 -13.06 16.28
N THR A 190 9.81 -12.18 16.49
CA THR A 190 9.12 -12.03 17.79
C THR A 190 7.62 -12.32 17.68
N THR A 191 6.89 -11.41 17.06
CA THR A 191 5.43 -11.46 16.90
C THR A 191 5.08 -11.09 15.46
N ASN A 192 5.50 -11.96 14.54
CA ASN A 192 5.40 -11.69 13.13
C ASN A 192 3.94 -11.68 12.67
N PRO A 193 3.40 -10.54 12.18
CA PRO A 193 2.03 -10.49 11.68
C PRO A 193 1.75 -11.51 10.55
N LEU A 194 2.78 -11.91 9.80
CA LEU A 194 2.62 -12.88 8.72
C LEU A 194 2.20 -14.27 9.21
N ASP A 195 2.46 -14.63 10.47
CA ASP A 195 2.06 -15.92 11.07
C ASP A 195 0.54 -16.06 11.15
N ILE A 196 -0.18 -14.94 11.17
CA ILE A 196 -1.64 -14.91 11.24
C ILE A 196 -2.27 -14.44 9.94
N ILE A 197 -1.49 -14.05 8.92
CA ILE A 197 -2.00 -13.58 7.63
C ILE A 197 -2.01 -14.73 6.61
N LYS A 198 -3.15 -14.96 5.95
CA LYS A 198 -3.28 -15.92 4.84
C LYS A 198 -2.42 -15.47 3.66
N ASN A 199 -1.75 -16.43 3.04
CA ASN A 199 -1.05 -16.25 1.77
C ASN A 199 -0.14 -15.02 1.77
N SER A 200 0.64 -14.82 2.84
CA SER A 200 1.65 -13.76 2.93
C SER A 200 2.64 -13.79 1.75
N GLY A 201 2.79 -14.96 1.11
CA GLY A 201 3.48 -15.19 -0.16
C GLY A 201 4.99 -15.04 -0.05
N VAL A 202 5.61 -14.31 -0.98
CA VAL A 202 7.08 -14.22 -1.09
C VAL A 202 7.61 -12.89 -0.56
N GLU A 203 8.80 -12.91 0.01
CA GLU A 203 9.51 -11.69 0.38
C GLU A 203 9.97 -10.96 -0.88
N VAL A 204 9.68 -9.67 -0.98
CA VAL A 204 10.17 -8.76 -2.03
C VAL A 204 11.07 -7.70 -1.41
N ASN A 205 12.18 -7.42 -2.11
CA ASN A 205 13.20 -6.47 -1.68
C ASN A 205 13.39 -5.39 -2.76
N PRO A 206 12.49 -4.39 -2.79
CA PRO A 206 12.46 -3.31 -3.78
C PRO A 206 13.72 -2.45 -3.72
N ASP A 207 14.28 -2.12 -4.88
CA ASP A 207 15.44 -1.23 -4.96
C ASP A 207 14.98 0.22 -5.20
N LEU A 208 14.69 0.92 -4.12
CA LEU A 208 14.27 2.33 -4.14
C LEU A 208 15.25 3.26 -4.87
N LYS A 209 16.51 2.85 -5.05
CA LYS A 209 17.53 3.65 -5.75
C LYS A 209 17.62 3.33 -7.24
N ASN A 210 16.79 2.43 -7.75
CA ASN A 210 16.76 2.03 -9.15
C ASN A 210 15.56 2.64 -9.88
N GLU A 211 15.36 3.94 -9.75
CA GLU A 211 14.25 4.65 -10.37
C GLU A 211 14.42 4.78 -11.89
N TYR A 212 13.36 5.20 -12.59
CA TYR A 212 13.46 5.55 -14.01
C TYR A 212 14.10 6.92 -14.17
N TYR A 213 15.11 7.02 -15.03
CA TYR A 213 15.75 8.28 -15.38
C TYR A 213 15.44 8.65 -16.82
N TYR A 214 15.26 9.95 -17.07
CA TYR A 214 15.26 10.48 -18.43
C TYR A 214 16.70 10.70 -18.88
N LEU A 215 17.16 9.91 -19.86
CA LEU A 215 18.44 10.15 -20.51
C LEU A 215 18.26 11.26 -21.55
N ASN A 216 18.90 12.41 -21.36
CA ASN A 216 18.86 13.49 -22.33
C ASN A 216 19.93 13.32 -23.42
N ASN A 217 19.60 13.65 -24.67
CA ASN A 217 20.56 13.68 -25.79
C ASN A 217 20.68 15.14 -26.22
N TYR A 218 21.74 15.79 -25.73
CA TYR A 218 22.01 17.20 -26.02
C TYR A 218 22.50 17.44 -27.47
N ASN A 219 22.75 16.37 -28.26
CA ASN A 219 23.21 16.48 -29.64
C ASN A 219 22.39 15.56 -30.56
N SER A 220 21.12 15.90 -30.74
CA SER A 220 20.18 15.18 -31.62
C SER A 220 20.59 15.14 -33.09
N SER A 221 21.50 16.02 -33.53
CA SER A 221 22.03 16.01 -34.89
C SER A 221 23.02 14.87 -35.19
N LYS A 222 23.51 14.18 -34.15
CA LYS A 222 24.30 12.96 -34.32
C LYS A 222 23.38 11.75 -34.17
N GLU A 223 23.48 10.78 -35.08
CA GLU A 223 22.76 9.50 -35.00
C GLU A 223 23.30 8.63 -33.86
N ILE A 224 23.07 9.05 -32.61
CA ILE A 224 23.49 8.35 -31.42
C ILE A 224 22.39 7.37 -31.01
N LYS A 225 22.72 6.08 -30.95
CA LYS A 225 21.84 5.05 -30.39
C LYS A 225 22.16 4.85 -28.93
N ILE A 226 21.22 5.26 -28.08
CA ILE A 226 21.30 5.04 -26.63
C ILE A 226 20.44 3.84 -26.27
N THR A 227 21.07 2.77 -25.79
CA THR A 227 20.38 1.59 -25.28
C THR A 227 20.80 1.31 -23.85
N ALA A 228 19.88 0.87 -22.99
CA ALA A 228 20.19 0.42 -21.65
C ALA A 228 19.58 -0.96 -21.42
N ASN A 229 20.40 -1.93 -21.04
CA ASN A 229 20.00 -3.33 -20.89
C ASN A 229 19.20 -3.88 -22.10
N GLY A 230 19.63 -3.53 -23.32
CA GLY A 230 18.96 -3.93 -24.56
C GLY A 230 17.67 -3.16 -24.90
N MET A 231 17.20 -2.26 -24.04
CA MET A 231 16.05 -1.39 -24.32
C MET A 231 16.50 -0.06 -24.93
N MET A 232 15.80 0.39 -25.97
CA MET A 232 16.06 1.68 -26.62
C MET A 232 15.50 2.83 -25.79
N ARG A 233 16.22 3.96 -25.75
CA ARG A 233 15.73 5.21 -25.15
C ARG A 233 14.45 5.68 -25.82
N SER A 234 13.48 6.17 -25.03
CA SER A 234 12.35 6.92 -25.60
C SER A 234 12.76 8.35 -25.92
N GLU A 235 12.38 8.83 -27.11
CA GLU A 235 12.58 10.23 -27.52
C GLU A 235 11.65 11.20 -26.79
N LYS A 236 10.61 10.71 -26.11
CA LYS A 236 9.63 11.53 -25.39
C LYS A 236 9.94 11.60 -23.89
N LYS A 237 9.97 12.82 -23.36
CA LYS A 237 10.11 13.08 -21.92
C LYS A 237 8.90 12.49 -21.18
N GLY A 238 9.16 11.69 -20.14
CA GLY A 238 8.12 10.99 -19.36
C GLY A 238 7.79 9.56 -19.82
N GLU A 239 8.25 9.15 -21.01
CA GLU A 239 8.04 7.79 -21.53
C GLU A 239 9.29 6.91 -21.45
N ASN A 240 10.35 7.38 -20.77
CA ASN A 240 11.61 6.63 -20.69
C ASN A 240 11.52 5.52 -19.65
N LYS A 241 11.86 4.29 -20.06
CA LYS A 241 11.86 3.09 -19.20
C LYS A 241 13.26 2.64 -18.79
N ILE A 242 14.23 3.56 -18.80
CA ILE A 242 15.62 3.24 -18.45
C ILE A 242 15.82 3.43 -16.96
N ARG A 243 16.28 2.38 -16.28
CA ARG A 243 16.55 2.38 -14.85
C ARG A 243 17.92 2.97 -14.51
N ALA A 244 18.02 3.61 -13.36
CA ALA A 244 19.22 4.28 -12.87
C ALA A 244 20.49 3.41 -12.87
N LYS A 245 20.33 2.12 -12.55
CA LYS A 245 21.43 1.17 -12.42
C LYS A 245 21.66 0.35 -13.68
N TRP A 246 20.88 0.54 -14.74
CA TRP A 246 21.12 -0.15 -16.01
C TRP A 246 22.37 0.41 -16.68
N VAL A 247 23.21 -0.49 -17.20
CA VAL A 247 24.37 -0.10 -18.00
C VAL A 247 23.86 0.53 -19.29
N VAL A 248 24.29 1.76 -19.55
CA VAL A 248 23.96 2.52 -20.75
C VAL A 248 25.04 2.30 -21.80
N GLU A 249 24.66 1.80 -22.96
CA GLU A 249 25.47 1.73 -24.17
C GLU A 249 25.11 2.90 -25.09
N ILE A 250 26.14 3.61 -25.56
CA ILE A 250 26.02 4.72 -26.51
C ILE A 250 26.81 4.34 -27.74
N LYS A 251 26.13 4.16 -28.88
CA LYS A 251 26.72 3.78 -30.18
C LYS A 251 26.51 4.89 -31.20
#